data_AF-A0A936BR02-F1
#
_entry.id   AF-A0A936BR02-F1
#
_cell.length_a   1.000
_cell.length_b   1.000
_cell.length_c   1.000
_cell.angle_alpha   90.00
_cell.angle_beta   90.00
_cell.angle_gamma   90.00
#
_symmetry.space_group_name_H-M   'P 1'
#
loop_
_entity.id
_entity.type
_entity.pdbx_description
1 polymer ?
#
loop_
_entity_poly.entity_id
_entity_poly.type
_entity_poly.pdbx_seq_one_letter_code
_entity_poly.pdbx_strand_id
1 'polypeptide(L)'
;MLDQLFAATREVAGRWAAEAAERRRISATDPVADTLEYCAGKLLERLHSLDQETEWLSTEDYAVMKGVTPQTVRNWIRRGELRALRAGLGFRIRRTEERRRVRAATPAGVA
;
A
#
# COMPACT_ATOMS: atom_id res chain seq x y z
N MET A 1 -9.04 -12.85 -1.92
CA MET A 1 -7.99 -13.49 -2.75
C MET A 1 -6.61 -12.88 -2.47
N LEU A 2 -6.44 -11.56 -2.61
CA LEU A 2 -5.16 -10.89 -2.26
C LEU A 2 -4.77 -11.06 -0.79
N ASP A 3 -5.72 -10.95 0.15
CA ASP A 3 -5.44 -11.14 1.58
C ASP A 3 -4.94 -12.55 1.90
N GLN A 4 -5.52 -13.57 1.26
CA GLN A 4 -5.08 -14.96 1.41
C GLN A 4 -3.68 -15.17 0.81
N LEU A 5 -3.38 -14.54 -0.34
CA LEU A 5 -2.05 -14.58 -0.94
C LEU A 5 -1.00 -13.92 -0.03
N PHE A 6 -1.31 -12.75 0.53
CA PHE A 6 -0.42 -12.08 1.47
C PHE A 6 -0.22 -12.89 2.75
N ALA A 7 -1.27 -13.50 3.29
CA ALA A 7 -1.17 -14.39 4.45
C ALA A 7 -0.28 -15.61 4.17
N ALA A 8 -0.51 -16.32 3.05
CA ALA A 8 0.30 -17.47 2.66
C ALA A 8 1.77 -17.08 2.43
N THR A 9 2.04 -15.91 1.86
CA THR A 9 3.41 -15.44 1.61
C THR A 9 4.12 -15.06 2.91
N ARG A 10 3.40 -14.45 3.88
CA ARG A 10 3.93 -14.22 5.24
C ARG A 10 4.26 -15.54 5.93
N GLU A 11 3.44 -16.57 5.75
CA GLU A 11 3.70 -17.90 6.30
C GLU A 11 4.99 -18.50 5.74
N VAL A 12 5.23 -18.40 4.43
CA VAL A 12 6.48 -18.84 3.80
C VAL A 12 7.69 -18.12 4.39
N ALA A 13 7.63 -16.79 4.53
CA ALA A 13 8.70 -16.02 5.16
C ALA A 13 8.94 -16.46 6.61
N GLY A 14 7.88 -16.71 7.38
CA GLY A 14 7.96 -17.22 8.74
C GLY A 14 8.62 -18.60 8.82
N ARG A 15 8.31 -19.51 7.89
CA ARG A 15 8.95 -20.83 7.80
C ARG A 15 10.44 -20.73 7.48
N TRP A 16 10.85 -19.83 6.59
CA TRP A 16 12.27 -19.59 6.30
C TRP A 16 13.02 -19.04 7.51
N ALA A 17 12.43 -18.09 8.23
CA ALA A 17 13.02 -17.56 9.46
C ALA A 17 13.14 -18.64 10.56
N ALA A 18 12.14 -19.51 10.69
CA ALA A 18 12.18 -20.63 11.64
C ALA A 18 13.27 -21.66 11.29
N GLU A 19 13.41 -22.00 10.01
CA GLU A 19 14.47 -22.89 9.51
C GLU A 19 15.87 -22.30 9.74
N ALA A 20 16.06 -21.00 9.47
CA ALA A 20 17.31 -20.30 9.78
C ALA A 20 17.64 -20.37 11.28
N ALA A 21 16.64 -20.19 12.15
CA ALA A 21 16.82 -20.27 13.59
C ALA A 21 17.21 -21.68 14.05
N GLU A 22 16.62 -22.73 13.49
CA GLU A 22 16.98 -24.12 13.81
C GLU A 22 18.41 -24.45 13.39
N ARG A 23 18.80 -24.05 12.18
CA ARG A 23 20.16 -24.21 11.68
C ARG A 23 21.21 -23.55 12.59
N ARG A 24 20.91 -22.37 13.12
CA ARG A 24 21.80 -21.66 14.05
C ARG A 24 21.97 -22.36 15.40
N ARG A 25 21.03 -23.23 15.79
CA ARG A 25 21.21 -24.08 16.98
C ARG A 25 22.28 -25.15 16.75
N ILE A 26 22.48 -25.59 15.50
CA ILE A 26 23.47 -26.60 15.11
C ILE A 26 24.82 -25.96 14.83
N SER A 27 24.84 -24.89 14.03
CA SER A 27 26.06 -24.14 13.69
C SER A 27 25.81 -22.65 13.80
N ALA A 28 26.58 -21.98 14.67
CA ALA A 28 26.51 -20.53 14.80
C ALA A 28 26.91 -19.80 13.49
N THR A 29 27.77 -20.41 12.67
CA THR A 29 28.14 -19.91 11.34
C THR A 29 27.53 -20.82 10.28
N ASP A 30 26.37 -20.44 9.76
CA ASP A 30 25.66 -21.15 8.68
C ASP A 30 25.24 -20.14 7.60
N PRO A 31 25.94 -20.09 6.45
CA PRO A 31 25.61 -19.19 5.33
C PRO A 31 24.20 -19.40 4.75
N VAL A 32 23.64 -20.60 4.88
CA VAL A 32 22.26 -20.88 4.45
C VAL A 32 21.27 -20.23 5.42
N ALA A 33 21.54 -20.29 6.73
CA ALA A 33 20.72 -19.60 7.72
C ALA A 33 20.72 -18.08 7.46
N ASP A 34 21.88 -17.49 7.18
CA ASP A 34 22.00 -16.07 6.85
C ASP A 34 21.20 -15.71 5.59
N THR A 35 21.27 -16.56 4.56
CA THR A 35 20.51 -16.37 3.32
C THR A 35 19.00 -16.46 3.55
N LEU A 36 18.54 -17.44 4.32
CA LEU A 36 17.12 -17.63 4.63
C LEU A 36 16.54 -16.46 5.42
N GLU A 37 17.28 -15.96 6.42
CA GLU A 37 16.88 -14.79 7.19
C GLU A 37 16.81 -13.54 6.31
N TYR A 38 17.83 -13.30 5.49
CA TYR A 38 17.82 -12.18 4.54
C TYR A 38 16.62 -12.25 3.59
N CYS A 39 16.37 -13.41 2.99
CA CYS A 39 15.26 -13.62 2.06
C CYS A 39 13.90 -13.45 2.75
N ALA A 40 13.73 -13.98 3.96
CA ALA A 40 12.52 -13.81 4.75
C ALA A 40 12.25 -12.33 5.05
N GLY A 41 13.27 -11.59 5.49
CA GLY A 41 13.19 -10.16 5.74
C GLY A 41 12.79 -9.38 4.49
N LYS A 42 13.48 -9.60 3.37
CA LYS A 42 13.18 -8.93 2.08
C LYS A 42 11.78 -9.23 1.57
N LEU A 43 11.31 -10.46 1.74
CA LEU A 43 9.97 -10.85 1.34
C LEU A 43 8.91 -10.12 2.18
N LEU A 44 9.11 -10.02 3.49
CA LEU A 44 8.21 -9.29 4.40
C LEU A 44 8.18 -7.78 4.10
N GLU A 45 9.34 -7.17 3.85
CA GLU A 45 9.43 -5.77 3.42
C GLU A 45 8.62 -5.54 2.14
N ARG A 46 8.80 -6.41 1.15
CA ARG A 46 8.10 -6.28 -0.14
C ARG A 46 6.59 -6.48 0.00
N LEU A 47 6.18 -7.46 0.79
CA LEU A 47 4.77 -7.69 1.12
C LEU A 47 4.14 -6.46 1.76
N HIS A 48 4.83 -5.85 2.73
CA HIS A 48 4.33 -4.65 3.39
C HIS A 48 4.13 -3.50 2.40
N SER A 49 5.08 -3.26 1.49
CA SER A 49 4.90 -2.25 0.44
C SER A 49 3.69 -2.55 -0.46
N LEU A 50 3.53 -3.80 -0.90
CA LEU A 50 2.41 -4.20 -1.76
C LEU A 50 1.05 -4.08 -1.06
N ASP A 51 0.99 -4.40 0.23
CA ASP A 51 -0.21 -4.24 1.04
C ASP A 51 -0.64 -2.77 1.09
N GLN A 52 0.32 -1.88 1.37
CA GLN A 52 0.08 -0.42 1.35
C GLN A 52 -0.32 0.09 -0.05
N GLU A 53 0.29 -0.43 -1.12
CA GLU A 53 -0.02 -0.03 -2.50
C GLU A 53 -1.43 -0.44 -2.95
N THR A 54 -1.94 -1.54 -2.39
CA THR A 54 -3.25 -2.12 -2.75
C THR A 54 -4.37 -1.74 -1.78
N GLU A 55 -4.05 -1.04 -0.69
CA GLU A 55 -5.01 -0.59 0.31
C GLU A 55 -6.06 0.37 -0.25
N TRP A 56 -7.32 0.12 0.12
CA TRP A 56 -8.47 0.98 -0.20
C TRP A 56 -8.93 1.74 1.03
N LEU A 57 -8.75 3.05 1.00
CA LEU A 57 -9.11 3.97 2.07
C LEU A 57 -10.54 4.45 1.93
N SER A 58 -11.17 4.76 3.06
CA SER A 58 -12.38 5.58 3.07
C SER A 58 -12.05 7.02 2.63
N THR A 59 -13.09 7.82 2.40
CA THR A 59 -12.88 9.24 2.10
C THR A 59 -12.27 9.97 3.29
N GLU A 60 -12.65 9.56 4.50
CA GLU A 60 -12.22 10.09 5.77
C GLU A 60 -10.73 9.78 6.02
N ASP A 61 -10.34 8.52 5.87
CA ASP A 61 -8.94 8.10 6.07
C ASP A 61 -8.00 8.72 5.02
N TYR A 62 -8.44 8.79 3.77
CA TYR A 62 -7.68 9.46 2.71
C TYR A 62 -7.52 10.95 3.00
N ALA A 63 -8.56 11.60 3.53
CA ALA A 63 -8.50 13.02 3.91
C ALA A 63 -7.49 13.27 5.03
N VAL A 64 -7.50 12.43 6.07
CA VAL A 64 -6.51 12.48 7.16
C VAL A 64 -5.10 12.33 6.60
N MET A 65 -4.86 11.33 5.75
CA MET A 65 -3.57 11.09 5.13
C MET A 65 -3.05 12.27 4.30
N LYS A 66 -3.93 12.95 3.58
CA LYS A 66 -3.57 14.09 2.73
C LYS A 66 -3.60 15.43 3.47
N GLY A 67 -3.95 15.46 4.75
CA GLY A 67 -4.03 16.69 5.55
C GLY A 67 -5.14 17.65 5.07
N VAL A 68 -6.26 17.12 4.61
CA VAL A 68 -7.41 17.89 4.11
C VAL A 68 -8.72 17.44 4.74
N THR A 69 -9.82 18.15 4.47
CA THR A 69 -11.15 17.73 4.95
C THR A 69 -11.76 16.64 4.05
N PRO A 70 -12.61 15.75 4.58
CA PRO A 70 -13.34 14.78 3.77
C PRO A 70 -14.19 15.43 2.67
N GLN A 71 -14.74 16.63 2.93
CA GLN A 71 -15.51 17.36 1.94
C GLN A 71 -14.65 17.80 0.74
N THR A 72 -13.41 18.22 0.99
CA THR A 72 -12.44 18.55 -0.05
C THR A 72 -12.18 17.34 -0.96
N VAL A 73 -11.98 16.16 -0.38
CA VAL A 73 -11.79 14.91 -1.12
C VAL A 73 -13.03 14.57 -1.97
N ARG A 74 -14.25 14.67 -1.40
CA ARG A 74 -15.49 14.45 -2.17
C ARG A 74 -15.61 15.43 -3.34
N ASN A 75 -15.19 16.67 -3.16
CA ASN A 75 -15.17 17.65 -4.25
C ASN A 75 -14.18 17.29 -5.35
N TRP A 76 -12.99 16.77 -5.02
CA TRP A 76 -12.04 16.28 -6.01
C TRP A 76 -12.61 15.08 -6.80
N ILE A 77 -13.26 14.14 -6.13
CA ILE A 77 -13.93 13.02 -6.79
C ILE A 77 -15.02 13.51 -7.73
N ARG A 78 -15.91 14.40 -7.27
CA ARG A 78 -17.00 14.98 -8.08
C ARG A 78 -16.49 15.72 -9.32
N ARG A 79 -15.34 16.38 -9.22
CA ARG A 79 -14.69 17.09 -10.33
C ARG A 79 -13.87 16.19 -11.25
N GLY A 80 -13.79 14.89 -10.96
CA GLY A 80 -12.94 13.95 -11.71
C GLY A 80 -11.43 14.15 -11.49
N GLU A 81 -11.06 14.95 -10.50
CA GLU A 81 -9.66 15.21 -10.15
C GLU A 81 -9.05 14.08 -9.33
N LEU A 82 -9.87 13.24 -8.69
CA LEU A 82 -9.44 12.08 -7.92
C LEU A 82 -10.27 10.86 -8.30
N ARG A 83 -9.60 9.74 -8.63
CA ARG A 83 -10.31 8.49 -8.94
C ARG A 83 -10.75 7.82 -7.64
N ALA A 84 -11.98 7.32 -7.65
CA ALA A 84 -12.50 6.55 -6.53
C ALA A 84 -13.52 5.52 -7.03
N LEU A 85 -13.62 4.41 -6.31
CA LEU A 85 -14.65 3.41 -6.51
C LEU A 85 -15.85 3.74 -5.61
N ARG A 86 -17.07 3.71 -6.16
CA ARG A 86 -18.28 3.82 -5.34
C ARG A 86 -18.48 2.54 -4.53
N ALA A 87 -18.64 2.66 -3.22
CA ALA A 87 -18.88 1.52 -2.33
C ALA A 87 -20.00 1.88 -1.34
N GLY A 88 -21.23 1.42 -1.62
CA GLY A 88 -22.42 1.79 -0.86
C GLY A 88 -22.68 3.30 -0.89
N LEU A 89 -22.83 3.89 0.31
CA LEU A 89 -23.06 5.32 0.49
C LEU A 89 -21.79 6.19 0.32
N GLY A 90 -20.62 5.57 0.30
CA GLY A 90 -19.33 6.26 0.28
C GLY A 90 -18.47 5.96 -0.94
N PHE A 91 -17.21 6.39 -0.86
CA PHE A 91 -16.18 6.14 -1.86
C PHE A 91 -14.99 5.43 -1.22
N ARG A 92 -14.36 4.55 -2.00
CA ARG A 92 -13.09 3.91 -1.71
C ARG A 92 -12.03 4.47 -2.64
N ILE A 93 -10.93 4.96 -2.08
CA ILE A 93 -9.83 5.57 -2.82
C ILE A 93 -8.60 4.71 -2.58
N ARG A 94 -7.84 4.36 -3.63
CA ARG A 94 -6.57 3.68 -3.41
C ARG A 94 -5.64 4.59 -2.62
N ARG A 95 -4.92 4.03 -1.65
CA ARG A 95 -3.91 4.78 -0.86
C ARG A 95 -2.94 5.55 -1.76
N THR A 96 -2.54 4.93 -2.86
CA THR A 96 -1.58 5.46 -3.85
C THR A 96 -2.19 6.40 -4.88
N GLU A 97 -3.51 6.62 -4.85
CA GLU A 97 -4.16 7.53 -5.80
C GLU A 97 -3.75 8.97 -5.51
N GLU A 98 -3.34 9.69 -6.55
CA GLU A 98 -3.01 11.11 -6.47
C GLU A 98 -4.04 11.97 -7.18
N ARG A 99 -4.28 13.16 -6.62
CA ARG A 99 -5.13 14.17 -7.26
C ARG A 99 -4.48 14.67 -8.55
N ARG A 100 -5.21 14.60 -9.65
CA ARG A 100 -4.87 15.22 -10.94
C ARG A 100 -5.14 16.72 -10.86
N ARG A 101 -4.11 17.54 -10.99
CA ARG A 101 -4.28 18.99 -11.20
C ARG A 101 -4.67 19.22 -12.66
N VAL A 102 -5.96 19.47 -12.91
CA VAL A 102 -6.38 20.01 -14.20
C VAL A 102 -5.88 21.45 -14.26
N ARG A 103 -4.95 21.76 -15.16
CA ARG A 103 -4.52 23.15 -15.40
C ARG A 103 -5.77 23.94 -15.78
N ALA A 104 -6.10 24.98 -15.02
CA ALA A 104 -7.11 25.93 -15.46
C ALA A 104 -6.64 26.48 -16.80
N ALA A 105 -7.47 26.37 -17.84
CA ALA A 105 -7.24 27.06 -19.09
C ALA A 105 -7.12 28.55 -18.75
N THR A 106 -5.95 29.13 -19.01
CA THR A 106 -5.76 30.58 -18.95
C THR A 106 -6.86 31.19 -19.81
N PRO A 107 -7.77 32.04 -19.28
CA PRO A 107 -8.68 32.75 -20.14
C PRO A 107 -7.82 33.61 -21.07
N ALA A 108 -7.88 33.32 -22.36
CA ALA A 108 -7.23 34.15 -23.38
C ALA A 108 -7.71 35.58 -23.14
N GLY A 109 -6.76 36.46 -22.81
CA GLY A 109 -7.03 37.86 -22.53
C GLY A 109 -7.82 38.47 -23.67
N VAL A 110 -8.91 39.14 -23.32
CA VAL A 110 -9.60 40.08 -24.18
C VAL A 110 -8.66 41.28 -24.35
N ALA A 111 -8.18 41.49 -25.57
CA ALA A 111 -7.55 42.72 -26.03
C ALA A 111 -7.99 42.96 -27.48
#